data_AF-A0A9P9M4C3-F1
#
_entry.id   AF-A0A9P9M4C3-F1
#
_cell.length_a   1.000
_cell.length_b   1.000
_cell.length_c   1.000
_cell.angle_alpha   90.00
_cell.angle_beta   90.00
_cell.angle_gamma   90.00
#
_symmetry.space_group_name_H-M   'P 1'
#
loop_
_entity.id
_entity.type
_entity.pdbx_description
1 polymer ?
#
loop_
_entity_poly.entity_id
_entity_poly.type
_entity_poly.pdbx_seq_one_letter_code
_entity_poly.pdbx_strand_id
1 'polypeptide(L)'
;MGGQVLDKKPGSKEGFFVGVETPAEDPQAGNFCIGPNFWPGGLSTEEDDVFDGLMTDPVANIKLLHYPPNPAQSPEDAPVGAGTHTDFGTITILVQQPGHPGLEALHPSTKTWIQIPAQEDVLVVNLGDLLQKRTKGVFKSPVHRAISASQHHPYSVPFFYHGNLDTRLSPVDGSGEGMEETSG
;
A
#
# COMPACT_ATOMS: atom_id res chain seq x y z
N MET A 1 8.55 -4.84 -22.01
CA MET A 1 8.47 -6.08 -21.21
C MET A 1 9.88 -6.47 -20.80
N GLY A 2 10.35 -6.00 -19.65
CA GLY A 2 11.46 -6.61 -18.97
C GLY A 2 10.90 -7.30 -17.74
N GLY A 3 10.87 -8.62 -17.78
CA GLY A 3 10.43 -9.47 -16.71
C GLY A 3 11.41 -10.62 -16.66
N GLN A 4 11.93 -10.91 -15.48
CA GLN A 4 12.60 -12.18 -15.30
C GLN A 4 11.52 -13.26 -15.41
N VAL A 5 11.61 -14.08 -16.45
CA VAL A 5 10.77 -15.27 -16.62
C VAL A 5 11.24 -16.27 -15.57
N LEU A 6 10.58 -16.31 -14.42
CA LEU A 6 10.65 -17.46 -13.53
C LEU A 6 9.86 -18.58 -14.21
N ASP A 7 10.56 -19.51 -14.85
CA ASP A 7 9.92 -20.58 -15.57
C ASP A 7 9.38 -21.69 -14.63
N LYS A 8 8.25 -22.27 -15.08
CA LYS A 8 7.58 -23.52 -14.68
C LYS A 8 6.47 -23.51 -13.63
N LYS A 9 5.49 -22.63 -13.82
CA LYS A 9 4.04 -22.94 -13.96
C LYS A 9 3.31 -21.61 -14.19
N PRO A 10 2.33 -21.51 -15.10
CA PRO A 10 1.57 -20.26 -15.25
C PRO A 10 0.73 -20.06 -14.00
N GLY A 11 1.24 -19.28 -13.05
CA GLY A 11 0.44 -18.73 -11.97
C GLY A 11 -0.43 -17.61 -12.55
N SER A 12 -1.72 -17.60 -12.21
CA SER A 12 -2.68 -16.53 -12.58
C SER A 12 -2.41 -15.21 -11.85
N LYS A 13 -1.18 -14.97 -11.40
CA LYS A 13 -0.80 -13.83 -10.58
C LYS A 13 -0.22 -12.76 -11.50
N GLU A 14 -0.97 -11.67 -11.65
CA GLU A 14 -0.45 -10.41 -12.16
C GLU A 14 0.09 -9.62 -10.97
N GLY A 15 1.33 -9.14 -11.05
CA GLY A 15 1.99 -8.42 -9.96
C GLY A 15 3.02 -7.44 -10.51
N PHE A 16 3.11 -6.29 -9.85
CA PHE A 16 4.11 -5.27 -10.15
C PHE A 16 5.10 -5.22 -8.98
N PHE A 17 6.38 -5.49 -9.25
CA PHE A 17 7.43 -5.43 -8.25
C PHE A 17 8.14 -4.08 -8.38
N VAL A 18 8.22 -3.35 -7.28
CA VAL A 18 8.97 -2.09 -7.18
C VAL A 18 10.17 -2.35 -6.28
N GLY A 19 11.36 -2.18 -6.82
CA GLY A 19 12.63 -2.23 -6.08
C GLY A 19 13.32 -0.87 -6.10
N VAL A 20 14.50 -0.79 -5.47
CA VAL A 20 15.41 0.34 -5.63
C VAL A 20 15.80 0.43 -7.10
N GLU A 21 15.66 1.60 -7.72
CA GLU A 21 16.05 1.79 -9.12
C GLU A 21 17.55 1.52 -9.23
N THR A 22 17.89 0.48 -10.00
CA THR A 22 19.26 0.03 -10.16
C THR A 22 19.56 -0.06 -11.64
N PRO A 23 20.52 0.74 -12.17
CA PRO A 23 20.88 0.69 -13.59
C PRO A 23 21.22 -0.72 -14.05
N ALA A 24 20.96 -1.04 -15.32
CA ALA A 24 21.23 -2.36 -15.87
C ALA A 24 22.72 -2.74 -15.81
N GLU A 25 23.60 -1.74 -15.72
CA GLU A 25 25.06 -1.87 -15.63
C GLU A 25 25.57 -2.07 -14.20
N ASP A 26 24.72 -1.94 -13.17
CA ASP A 26 25.13 -2.16 -11.79
C ASP A 26 25.59 -3.61 -11.58
N PRO A 27 26.71 -3.87 -10.88
CA PRO A 27 27.19 -5.23 -10.62
C PRO A 27 26.20 -6.15 -9.88
N GLN A 28 25.21 -5.58 -9.21
CA GLN A 28 24.15 -6.27 -8.48
C GLN A 28 22.86 -6.42 -9.31
N ALA A 29 22.76 -5.77 -10.47
CA ALA A 29 21.62 -5.91 -11.37
C ALA A 29 21.46 -7.38 -11.81
N GLY A 30 20.28 -7.96 -11.57
CA GLY A 30 19.99 -9.38 -11.80
C GLY A 30 19.86 -10.23 -10.53
N ASN A 31 20.17 -9.67 -9.36
CA ASN A 31 19.80 -10.23 -8.07
C ASN A 31 18.29 -10.02 -7.80
N PHE A 32 17.72 -10.80 -6.86
CA PHE A 32 16.30 -10.72 -6.52
C PHE A 32 15.91 -9.30 -6.07
N CYS A 33 14.97 -8.69 -6.79
CA CYS A 33 14.52 -7.30 -6.60
C CYS A 33 15.58 -6.21 -6.82
N ILE A 34 16.67 -6.49 -7.57
CA ILE A 34 17.72 -5.52 -7.90
C ILE A 34 17.88 -5.44 -9.43
N GLY A 35 17.50 -4.31 -10.01
CA GLY A 35 17.55 -4.03 -11.44
C GLY A 35 16.60 -2.87 -11.81
N PRO A 36 16.54 -2.49 -13.10
CA PRO A 36 15.71 -1.36 -13.51
C PRO A 36 14.22 -1.67 -13.36
N ASN A 37 13.43 -0.71 -12.86
CA ASN A 37 11.98 -0.88 -12.72
C ASN A 37 11.28 -0.72 -14.09
N PHE A 38 10.32 -1.60 -14.40
CA PHE A 38 9.59 -1.58 -15.69
C PHE A 38 8.19 -0.97 -15.57
N TRP A 39 8.11 0.35 -15.40
CA TRP A 39 6.85 1.08 -15.17
C TRP A 39 5.79 0.89 -16.28
N PRO A 40 4.48 0.80 -15.93
CA PRO A 40 3.42 0.70 -16.93
C PRO A 40 3.28 2.00 -17.75
N GLY A 41 2.98 1.86 -19.04
CA GLY A 41 2.84 3.00 -19.96
C GLY A 41 1.72 3.96 -19.53
N GLY A 42 2.01 5.27 -19.52
CA GLY A 42 1.13 6.33 -19.02
C GLY A 42 1.67 7.03 -17.76
N LEU A 43 2.58 6.36 -17.03
CA LEU A 43 3.57 7.02 -16.18
C LEU A 43 4.76 7.32 -17.09
N SER A 44 4.70 8.39 -17.90
CA SER A 44 5.86 8.82 -18.68
C SER A 44 6.88 9.40 -17.71
N THR A 45 7.80 8.57 -17.27
CA THR A 45 8.94 9.00 -16.48
C THR A 45 10.04 9.29 -17.50
N GLU A 46 10.20 10.55 -17.90
CA GLU A 46 11.39 10.97 -18.66
C GLU A 46 12.68 10.82 -17.80
N GLU A 47 12.51 10.56 -16.50
CA GLU A 47 13.55 10.34 -15.49
C GLU A 47 13.31 8.99 -14.79
N ASP A 48 14.30 8.10 -14.73
CA ASP A 48 14.16 6.75 -14.16
C ASP A 48 14.10 6.73 -12.61
N ASP A 49 14.30 7.87 -11.94
CA ASP A 49 14.51 8.03 -10.48
C ASP A 49 13.24 8.43 -9.71
N VAL A 50 12.06 8.28 -10.31
CA VAL A 50 10.79 8.86 -9.82
C VAL A 50 10.39 8.42 -8.42
N PHE A 51 10.96 7.37 -7.85
CA PHE A 51 10.70 6.98 -6.46
C PHE A 51 11.93 7.04 -5.55
N ASP A 52 13.11 7.40 -6.06
CA ASP A 52 14.37 7.35 -5.31
C ASP A 52 14.36 8.29 -4.10
N GLY A 53 13.77 9.48 -4.26
CA GLY A 53 13.54 10.39 -3.14
C GLY A 53 12.73 9.73 -2.02
N LEU A 54 11.64 9.03 -2.38
CA LEU A 54 10.80 8.32 -1.40
C LEU A 54 11.52 7.11 -0.76
N MET A 55 12.57 6.59 -1.37
CA MET A 55 13.33 5.43 -0.88
C MET A 55 14.58 5.79 -0.07
N THR A 56 15.01 7.05 -0.11
CA THR A 56 16.16 7.54 0.66
C THR A 56 15.74 7.85 2.09
N ASP A 57 16.42 7.35 3.13
CA ASP A 57 16.08 7.58 4.54
C ASP A 57 14.55 7.48 4.87
N PRO A 58 13.92 6.33 4.57
CA PRO A 58 12.47 6.24 4.66
C PRO A 58 12.01 6.10 6.11
N VAL A 59 10.92 6.78 6.43
CA VAL A 59 10.18 6.53 7.66
C VAL A 59 9.21 5.38 7.42
N ALA A 60 9.32 4.35 8.26
CA ALA A 60 8.40 3.24 8.31
C ALA A 60 8.05 2.89 9.76
N ASN A 61 6.83 2.45 10.00
CA ASN A 61 6.43 1.95 11.32
C ASN A 61 5.55 0.72 11.19
N ILE A 62 5.59 -0.13 12.21
CA ILE A 62 4.70 -1.28 12.35
C ILE A 62 3.77 -1.06 13.52
N LYS A 63 2.52 -1.49 13.43
CA LYS A 63 1.61 -1.58 14.57
C LYS A 63 1.24 -3.03 14.81
N LEU A 64 1.15 -3.41 16.08
CA LEU A 64 0.61 -4.70 16.51
C LEU A 64 -0.77 -4.40 17.11
N LEU A 65 -1.83 -4.80 16.41
CA LEU A 65 -3.19 -4.47 16.80
C LEU A 65 -3.87 -5.71 17.36
N HIS A 66 -4.47 -5.52 18.53
CA HIS A 66 -5.38 -6.47 19.16
C HIS A 66 -6.76 -5.84 19.21
N TYR A 67 -7.76 -6.54 18.69
CA TYR A 67 -9.14 -6.11 18.78
C TYR A 67 -9.83 -6.92 19.89
N PRO A 68 -10.23 -6.28 21.00
CA PRO A 68 -10.95 -6.97 22.06
C PRO A 68 -12.29 -7.53 21.56
N PRO A 69 -12.76 -8.65 22.12
CA PRO A 69 -14.08 -9.18 21.84
C PRO A 69 -15.14 -8.15 22.13
N ASN A 70 -16.17 -8.16 21.30
CA ASN A 70 -17.26 -7.22 21.39
C ASN A 70 -18.60 -7.98 21.31
N PRO A 71 -19.51 -7.75 22.28
CA PRO A 71 -20.82 -8.40 22.30
C PRO A 71 -21.80 -7.90 21.23
N ALA A 72 -21.45 -6.88 20.44
CA ALA A 72 -22.30 -6.40 19.35
C ALA A 72 -22.69 -7.54 18.39
N GLN A 73 -23.99 -7.62 18.08
CA GLN A 73 -24.57 -8.67 17.24
C GLN A 73 -24.51 -8.36 15.74
N SER A 74 -24.14 -7.13 15.39
CA SER A 74 -24.12 -6.63 14.01
C SER A 74 -22.88 -5.73 13.78
N PRO A 75 -22.37 -5.62 12.54
CA PRO A 75 -21.29 -4.70 12.18
C PRO A 75 -21.64 -3.22 12.36
N GLU A 76 -22.93 -2.87 12.32
CA GLU A 76 -23.48 -1.52 12.52
C GLU A 76 -23.49 -1.10 14.00
N ASP A 77 -23.61 -2.06 14.92
CA ASP A 77 -23.53 -1.83 16.37
C ASP A 77 -22.11 -2.05 16.93
N ALA A 78 -21.18 -2.53 16.09
CA ALA A 78 -19.82 -2.81 16.52
C ALA A 78 -19.00 -1.53 16.69
N PRO A 79 -18.38 -1.28 17.87
CA PRO A 79 -17.29 -0.33 18.00
C PRO A 79 -16.30 -0.44 16.85
N VAL A 80 -16.06 0.72 16.26
CA VAL A 80 -15.13 0.89 15.15
C VAL A 80 -13.71 0.74 15.70
N GLY A 81 -13.03 -0.35 15.33
CA GLY A 81 -11.66 -0.62 15.77
C GLY A 81 -10.66 0.38 15.17
N ALA A 82 -10.87 0.74 13.90
CA ALA A 82 -10.26 1.89 13.26
C ALA A 82 -11.32 2.58 12.38
N GLY A 83 -11.45 3.90 12.55
CA GLY A 83 -12.43 4.77 11.87
C GLY A 83 -12.43 4.60 10.35
N THR A 84 -13.43 5.15 9.67
CA THR A 84 -13.35 5.34 8.21
C THR A 84 -12.21 6.31 7.90
N HIS A 85 -11.17 5.85 7.19
CA HIS A 85 -10.00 6.66 6.86
C HIS A 85 -9.30 6.20 5.58
N THR A 86 -8.32 6.99 5.15
CA THR A 86 -7.26 6.61 4.21
C THR A 86 -5.93 6.52 4.95
N ASP A 87 -4.98 5.77 4.39
CA ASP A 87 -3.62 5.72 4.93
C ASP A 87 -2.80 6.91 4.41
N PHE A 88 -2.20 7.67 5.32
CA PHE A 88 -1.42 8.86 4.97
C PHE A 88 -0.20 8.56 4.08
N GLY A 89 0.51 7.45 4.35
CA GLY A 89 1.82 7.14 3.77
C GLY A 89 1.83 6.78 2.28
N THR A 90 2.82 6.00 1.86
CA THR A 90 2.97 5.57 0.46
C THR A 90 2.34 4.19 0.24
N ILE A 91 2.68 3.20 1.06
CA ILE A 91 2.14 1.83 0.99
C ILE A 91 1.89 1.32 2.41
N THR A 92 0.78 0.63 2.61
CA THR A 92 0.52 -0.18 3.81
C THR A 92 0.47 -1.66 3.42
N ILE A 93 1.19 -2.50 4.16
CA ILE A 93 1.12 -3.96 4.04
C ILE A 93 0.51 -4.50 5.33
N LEU A 94 -0.61 -5.21 5.22
CA LEU A 94 -1.38 -5.69 6.35
C LEU A 94 -1.44 -7.21 6.35
N VAL A 95 -1.03 -7.79 7.49
CA VAL A 95 -1.32 -9.17 7.86
C VAL A 95 -2.61 -9.18 8.70
N GLN A 96 -3.56 -10.03 8.31
CA GLN A 96 -4.78 -10.29 9.09
C GLN A 96 -4.69 -11.69 9.70
N GLN A 97 -5.23 -11.88 10.91
CA GLN A 97 -5.36 -13.23 11.46
C GLN A 97 -6.35 -14.06 10.61
N PRO A 98 -5.92 -15.21 10.05
CA PRO A 98 -6.77 -16.04 9.20
C PRO A 98 -8.05 -16.48 9.90
N GLY A 99 -9.17 -16.45 9.18
CA GLY A 99 -10.50 -16.82 9.70
C GLY A 99 -11.21 -15.73 10.51
N HIS A 100 -10.58 -14.57 10.72
CA HIS A 100 -11.16 -13.44 11.44
C HIS A 100 -11.23 -12.18 10.57
N PRO A 101 -12.17 -12.11 9.61
CA PRO A 101 -12.34 -10.90 8.81
C PRO A 101 -12.81 -9.73 9.68
N GLY A 102 -12.28 -8.55 9.41
CA GLY A 102 -12.69 -7.31 10.08
C GLY A 102 -12.35 -6.05 9.28
N LEU A 103 -11.52 -6.16 8.24
CA LEU A 103 -11.21 -5.07 7.33
C LEU A 103 -12.31 -4.93 6.27
N GLU A 104 -12.75 -3.70 6.05
CA GLU A 104 -13.62 -3.36 4.93
C GLU A 104 -13.06 -2.19 4.13
N ALA A 105 -13.19 -2.25 2.80
CA ALA A 105 -12.88 -1.17 1.89
C ALA A 105 -14.15 -0.62 1.25
N LEU A 106 -14.22 0.69 1.05
CA LEU A 106 -15.35 1.33 0.39
C LEU A 106 -15.17 1.28 -1.12
N HIS A 107 -16.09 0.62 -1.82
CA HIS A 107 -16.06 0.60 -3.28
C HIS A 107 -16.27 2.02 -3.83
N PRO A 108 -15.39 2.52 -4.73
CA PRO A 108 -15.39 3.93 -5.12
C PRO A 108 -16.66 4.36 -5.85
N SER A 109 -17.24 3.51 -6.71
CA SER A 109 -18.41 3.85 -7.53
C SER A 109 -19.75 3.61 -6.82
N THR A 110 -19.96 2.41 -6.29
CA THR A 110 -21.22 2.01 -5.63
C THR A 110 -21.37 2.56 -4.21
N LYS A 111 -20.29 3.04 -3.58
CA LYS A 111 -20.27 3.48 -2.18
C LYS A 111 -20.72 2.39 -1.20
N THR A 112 -20.47 1.13 -1.54
CA THR A 112 -20.76 -0.03 -0.70
C THR A 112 -19.48 -0.52 -0.02
N TRP A 113 -19.59 -0.94 1.23
CA TRP A 113 -18.49 -1.58 1.94
C TRP A 113 -18.28 -3.01 1.42
N ILE A 114 -17.01 -3.35 1.16
CA ILE A 114 -16.57 -4.67 0.73
C ILE A 114 -15.68 -5.24 1.84
N GLN A 115 -16.09 -6.38 2.39
CA GLN A 115 -15.27 -7.10 3.35
C GLN A 115 -14.05 -7.72 2.66
N ILE A 116 -12.86 -7.46 3.21
CA ILE A 116 -11.62 -8.06 2.74
C ILE A 116 -11.40 -9.36 3.51
N PRO A 117 -11.27 -10.51 2.82
CA PRO A 117 -11.15 -11.79 3.50
C PRO A 117 -9.80 -11.89 4.24
N ALA A 118 -9.84 -12.43 5.46
CA ALA A 118 -8.64 -12.75 6.23
C ALA A 118 -8.24 -14.21 5.97
N GLN A 119 -7.25 -14.41 5.10
CA GLN A 119 -6.82 -15.72 4.62
C GLN A 119 -5.38 -16.01 5.00
N GLU A 120 -5.07 -17.29 5.19
CA GLU A 120 -3.70 -17.77 5.36
C GLU A 120 -2.86 -17.41 4.13
N ASP A 121 -1.58 -17.08 4.33
CA ASP A 121 -0.61 -16.77 3.27
C ASP A 121 -1.02 -15.62 2.33
N VAL A 122 -1.91 -14.73 2.77
CA VAL A 122 -2.36 -13.55 2.02
C VAL A 122 -2.01 -12.27 2.78
N LEU A 123 -1.37 -11.35 2.05
CA LEU A 123 -1.15 -9.97 2.49
C LEU A 123 -2.15 -9.05 1.80
N VAL A 124 -2.66 -8.07 2.55
CA VAL A 124 -3.42 -6.96 1.98
C VAL A 124 -2.46 -5.79 1.76
N VAL A 125 -2.49 -5.19 0.57
CA VAL A 125 -1.66 -4.03 0.24
C VAL A 125 -2.58 -2.85 -0.08
N ASN A 126 -2.46 -1.78 0.69
CA ASN A 126 -3.14 -0.51 0.42
C ASN A 126 -2.13 0.50 -0.11
N LEU A 127 -2.59 1.31 -1.07
CA LEU A 127 -1.84 2.47 -1.55
C LEU A 127 -2.26 3.68 -0.72
N GLY A 128 -1.30 4.48 -0.27
CA GLY A 128 -1.59 5.63 0.59
C GLY A 128 -1.70 6.96 -0.15
N ASP A 129 -1.98 8.00 0.61
CA ASP A 129 -2.25 9.35 0.12
C ASP A 129 -1.04 9.98 -0.58
N LEU A 130 0.19 9.68 -0.13
CA LEU A 130 1.41 10.18 -0.77
C LEU A 130 1.56 9.63 -2.20
N LEU A 131 1.28 8.34 -2.40
CA LEU A 131 1.36 7.72 -3.72
C LEU A 131 0.23 8.21 -4.64
N GLN A 132 -0.99 8.37 -4.10
CA GLN A 132 -2.10 8.97 -4.84
C GLN A 132 -1.71 10.37 -5.34
N LYS A 133 -1.13 11.21 -4.47
CA LYS A 133 -0.72 12.56 -4.84
C LYS A 133 0.37 12.55 -5.90
N ARG A 134 1.43 11.75 -5.70
CA ARG A 134 2.56 11.64 -6.64
C ARG A 134 2.07 11.20 -8.02
N THR A 135 1.11 10.29 -8.08
CA THR A 135 0.54 9.80 -9.35
C THR A 135 -0.66 10.59 -9.87
N LYS A 136 -0.95 11.77 -9.31
CA LYS A 136 -2.14 12.59 -9.66
C LYS A 136 -3.46 11.82 -9.67
N GLY A 137 -3.56 10.85 -8.78
CA GLY A 137 -4.75 10.04 -8.62
C GLY A 137 -4.95 8.97 -9.69
N VAL A 138 -3.92 8.60 -10.45
CA VAL A 138 -3.92 7.33 -11.21
C VAL A 138 -4.09 6.17 -10.23
N PHE A 139 -3.28 6.16 -9.17
CA PHE A 139 -3.54 5.30 -8.02
C PHE A 139 -4.43 6.02 -7.02
N LYS A 140 -5.41 5.31 -6.46
CA LYS A 140 -6.32 5.84 -5.45
C LYS A 140 -6.02 5.25 -4.09
N SER A 141 -5.97 6.12 -3.10
CA SER A 141 -5.91 5.73 -1.69
C SER A 141 -7.28 5.20 -1.27
N PRO A 142 -7.41 3.91 -0.91
CA PRO A 142 -8.70 3.31 -0.62
C PRO A 142 -9.18 3.77 0.75
N VAL A 143 -10.42 4.27 0.77
CA VAL A 143 -11.15 4.50 2.03
C VAL A 143 -11.46 3.13 2.64
N HIS A 144 -11.05 2.91 3.88
CA HIS A 144 -11.24 1.64 4.57
C HIS A 144 -11.56 1.85 6.06
N ARG A 145 -12.05 0.80 6.71
CA ARG A 145 -12.34 0.75 8.14
C ARG A 145 -12.07 -0.63 8.71
N ALA A 146 -11.86 -0.71 10.03
CA ALA A 146 -11.78 -1.98 10.75
C ALA A 146 -12.95 -2.11 11.72
N ILE A 147 -13.75 -3.16 11.53
CA ILE A 147 -14.90 -3.48 12.38
C ILE A 147 -14.50 -4.60 13.34
N SER A 148 -14.79 -4.40 14.63
CA SER A 148 -14.63 -5.45 15.64
C SER A 148 -16.01 -6.05 15.98
N ALA A 149 -16.51 -6.92 15.10
CA ALA A 149 -17.75 -7.70 15.33
C ALA A 149 -17.41 -9.17 15.61
N SER A 150 -16.49 -9.40 16.57
CA SER A 150 -16.04 -10.74 16.91
C SER A 150 -16.18 -11.02 18.40
N GLN A 151 -16.63 -12.23 18.73
CA GLN A 151 -16.49 -12.80 20.07
C GLN A 151 -15.07 -13.31 20.34
N HIS A 152 -14.20 -13.27 19.32
CA HIS A 152 -12.80 -13.68 19.43
C HIS A 152 -11.89 -12.47 19.67
N HIS A 153 -10.59 -12.75 19.80
CA HIS A 153 -9.54 -11.76 19.98
C HIS A 153 -8.69 -11.68 18.71
N PRO A 154 -9.19 -11.11 17.60
CA PRO A 154 -8.39 -11.06 16.39
C PRO A 154 -7.21 -10.11 16.53
N TYR A 155 -6.14 -10.46 15.82
CA TYR A 155 -4.93 -9.65 15.71
C TYR A 155 -4.71 -9.21 14.25
N SER A 156 -4.08 -8.07 14.08
CA SER A 156 -3.57 -7.64 12.78
C SER A 156 -2.25 -6.88 12.92
N VAL A 157 -1.47 -6.90 11.85
CA VAL A 157 -0.14 -6.29 11.82
C VAL A 157 0.00 -5.46 10.55
N PRO A 158 -0.37 -4.17 10.58
CA PRO A 158 -0.05 -3.26 9.49
C PRO A 158 1.38 -2.73 9.64
N PHE A 159 2.14 -2.87 8.56
CA PHE A 159 3.39 -2.19 8.28
C PHE A 159 3.09 -1.00 7.35
N PHE A 160 3.48 0.20 7.79
CA PHE A 160 3.29 1.45 7.06
C PHE A 160 4.64 1.92 6.53
N TYR A 161 4.74 2.02 5.21
CA TYR A 161 5.86 2.65 4.53
C TYR A 161 5.44 4.06 4.12
N HIS A 162 5.96 5.07 4.81
CA HIS A 162 5.71 6.47 4.45
C HIS A 162 6.63 6.92 3.33
N GLY A 163 7.87 6.43 3.34
CA GLY A 163 8.96 6.93 2.51
C GLY A 163 9.69 8.09 3.20
N ASN A 164 10.48 8.83 2.45
CA ASN A 164 11.18 10.01 2.96
C ASN A 164 10.21 11.18 3.20
N LEU A 165 10.14 11.68 4.43
CA LEU A 165 9.25 12.79 4.79
C LEU A 165 9.77 14.16 4.30
N ASP A 166 11.08 14.29 4.09
CA ASP A 166 11.74 15.50 3.57
C ASP A 166 11.66 15.57 2.03
N THR A 167 11.23 14.49 1.36
CA THR A 167 11.12 14.48 -0.10
C THR A 167 9.97 15.36 -0.56
N ARG A 168 10.31 16.37 -1.37
CA ARG A 168 9.33 17.21 -2.04
C ARG A 168 8.45 16.35 -2.96
N LEU A 169 7.16 16.29 -2.64
CA LEU A 169 6.17 15.57 -3.44
C LEU A 169 5.71 16.43 -4.61
N SER A 170 6.24 16.13 -5.80
CA SER A 170 5.73 16.62 -7.09
C SER A 170 5.02 15.48 -7.85
N PRO A 171 4.06 15.82 -8.74
CA PRO A 171 3.55 14.86 -9.69
C PRO A 171 4.62 14.21 -10.56
N VAL A 172 4.47 12.92 -10.85
CA VAL A 172 5.38 12.16 -11.74
C VAL A 172 5.46 12.76 -13.14
N ASP A 173 4.40 13.40 -13.62
CA ASP A 173 4.35 14.02 -14.96
C ASP A 173 4.92 15.45 -15.02
N GLY A 174 5.56 15.92 -13.93
CA GLY A 174 6.17 17.25 -13.84
C GLY A 174 5.17 18.42 -13.80
N SER A 175 3.85 18.16 -13.80
CA SER A 175 2.83 19.20 -13.98
C SER A 175 2.46 20.00 -12.73
N GLY A 176 3.19 19.88 -11.61
CA GLY A 176 2.85 20.54 -10.35
C GLY A 176 4.05 21.12 -9.61
N GLU A 177 3.83 22.24 -8.93
CA GLU A 177 4.79 22.80 -7.97
C GLU A 177 4.76 21.93 -6.70
N GLY A 178 5.92 21.38 -6.32
CA GLY A 178 6.02 20.56 -5.12
C GLY A 178 5.72 21.37 -3.85
N MET A 179 5.04 20.76 -2.88
CA MET A 179 4.74 21.43 -1.62
C MET A 179 6.02 21.72 -0.83
N GLU A 180 6.17 22.97 -0.39
CA GLU A 180 7.03 23.36 0.72
C GLU A 180 6.29 23.01 2.02
N GLU A 181 7.02 22.55 3.03
CA GLU A 181 6.47 22.15 4.33
C GLU A 181 5.58 23.24 4.93
N THR A 182 4.38 22.89 5.36
CA THR A 182 3.77 23.59 6.49
C THR A 182 4.19 22.86 7.74
N SER A 183 5.31 23.32 8.33
CA SER A 183 5.74 22.99 9.68
C SER A 183 4.57 23.05 10.66
N GLY A 184 4.32 21.93 11.36
CA GLY A 184 3.41 21.83 12.50
C GLY A 184 4.18 21.45 13.76
#